data_AF-A0A2G9TJB9-F1
#
_entry.id   AF-A0A2G9TJB9-F1
#
_cell.length_a   1.000
_cell.length_b   1.000
_cell.length_c   1.000
_cell.angle_alpha   90.00
_cell.angle_beta   90.00
_cell.angle_gamma   90.00
#
_symmetry.space_group_name_H-M   'P 1'
#
loop_
_entity.id
_entity.type
_entity.pdbx_description
1 polymer ?
#
loop_
_entity_poly.entity_id
_entity_poly.type
_entity_poly.pdbx_seq_one_letter_code
_entity_poly.pdbx_strand_id
1 'polypeptide(L)' 'QYIVSDIADNKTEVDLYFPIMSTLQFIFYMGWMKVAEAMLNPFGEDDDDFECNALIDRNITLFYSSSINMNYKKITN' A
#
# COMPACT_ATOMS: atom_id res chain seq x y z
N GLN A 1 17.75 24.18 -4.08
CA GLN A 1 18.01 25.60 -3.81
C GLN A 1 18.58 26.22 -5.07
N TYR A 2 17.90 27.21 -5.64
CA TYR A 2 18.37 27.90 -6.84
C TYR A 2 19.32 29.02 -6.40
N ILE A 3 20.60 28.94 -6.73
CA ILE A 3 21.57 29.99 -6.40
C ILE A 3 21.59 30.94 -7.58
N VAL A 4 20.74 31.96 -7.57
CA VAL A 4 20.86 33.10 -8.49
C VAL A 4 21.86 34.07 -7.86
N SER A 5 23.15 33.77 -7.97
CA SER A 5 24.19 34.76 -7.74
C SER A 5 24.93 34.97 -9.05
N ASP A 6 25.15 36.24 -9.42
CA ASP A 6 25.79 36.61 -10.69
C ASP A 6 27.26 36.15 -10.81
N ILE A 7 27.81 35.56 -9.73
CA ILE A 7 29.21 35.16 -9.53
C ILE A 7 29.35 33.62 -9.45
N ALA A 8 28.27 32.84 -9.55
CA ALA A 8 28.35 31.39 -9.44
C ALA A 8 28.90 30.74 -10.73
N ASP A 9 29.99 29.96 -10.61
CA ASP A 9 30.62 29.23 -11.72
C ASP A 9 29.70 28.20 -12.39
N ASN A 10 28.66 27.74 -11.69
CA ASN A 10 27.66 26.79 -12.19
C ASN A 10 26.33 27.49 -12.50
N LYS A 11 26.33 28.46 -13.44
CA LYS A 11 25.10 29.00 -14.00
C LYS A 11 24.38 27.90 -14.78
N THR A 12 23.36 27.29 -14.19
CA THR A 12 22.43 26.45 -14.94
C THR A 12 21.54 27.37 -15.80
N GLU A 13 21.64 27.26 -17.13
CA GLU A 13 20.83 28.05 -18.10
C GLU A 13 19.32 27.77 -18.01
N VAL A 14 18.91 26.82 -17.18
CA VAL A 14 17.55 26.31 -17.12
C VAL A 14 16.86 26.88 -15.88
N ASP A 15 16.23 28.05 -16.02
CA ASP A 15 15.29 28.65 -15.06
C ASP A 15 14.02 27.77 -14.95
N LEU A 16 14.17 26.58 -14.39
CA LEU A 16 13.07 25.74 -13.96
C LEU A 16 12.56 26.31 -12.64
N TYR A 17 11.57 27.22 -12.73
CA TYR A 17 10.80 27.70 -11.57
C TYR A 17 10.33 26.55 -10.65
N PHE A 18 10.12 25.38 -11.24
CA PHE A 18 9.81 24.14 -10.55
C PHE A 18 10.93 23.08 -10.71
N PRO A 19 11.53 22.56 -9.61
CA PRO A 19 12.66 21.64 -9.68
C PRO A 19 12.21 20.20 -9.98
N ILE A 20 11.87 19.92 -11.24
CA ILE A 20 11.33 18.63 -11.71
C ILE A 20 12.21 17.43 -11.27
N MET A 21 13.53 17.52 -11.44
CA MET A 21 14.44 16.41 -11.11
C MET A 21 14.47 16.11 -9.61
N SER A 22 14.46 17.14 -8.75
CA SER A 22 14.42 16.95 -7.30
C SER A 22 13.07 16.41 -6.84
N THR A 23 11.97 16.82 -7.48
CA THR A 23 10.65 16.25 -7.19
C THR A 23 10.54 14.78 -7.59
N LEU A 24 11.09 14.38 -8.74
CA LEU A 24 11.13 12.98 -9.14
C LEU A 24 11.96 12.14 -8.16
N GLN A 25 13.13 12.62 -7.75
CA GLN A 25 13.95 11.96 -6.74
C GLN A 25 13.17 11.81 -5.42
N PHE A 26 12.47 12.84 -4.97
CA PHE A 26 11.62 12.79 -3.79
C PHE A 26 10.52 11.74 -3.89
N ILE A 27 9.82 11.66 -5.02
CA ILE A 27 8.77 10.65 -5.26
C ILE A 27 9.36 9.23 -5.21
N PHE A 28 10.52 8.99 -5.82
CA PHE A 28 11.15 7.67 -5.76
C PHE A 28 11.55 7.27 -4.34
N TYR A 29 12.17 8.16 -3.56
CA TYR A 29 12.59 7.83 -2.19
C TYR A 29 11.42 7.70 -1.23
N MET A 30 10.47 8.64 -1.25
CA MET A 30 9.30 8.60 -0.37
C MET A 30 8.32 7.50 -0.79
N GLY A 31 8.15 7.28 -2.10
CA GLY A 31 7.32 6.21 -2.62
C GLY A 31 7.85 4.84 -2.22
N TRP A 32 9.16 4.60 -2.32
CA TRP A 32 9.74 3.33 -1.88
C TRP A 32 9.61 3.13 -0.36
N MET A 33 9.82 4.18 0.44
CA MET A 33 9.58 4.10 1.89
C MET A 33 8.13 3.77 2.22
N LYS A 34 7.16 4.41 1.55
CA LYS A 34 5.72 4.21 1.79
C LYS A 34 5.25 2.80 1.39
N VAL A 35 5.78 2.24 0.31
CA VAL A 35 5.52 0.84 -0.05
C VAL A 35 6.08 -0.10 1.03
N ALA A 36 7.27 0.17 1.55
CA ALA A 36 7.85 -0.64 2.63
C ALA A 36 7.03 -0.53 3.93
N GLU A 37 6.48 0.64 4.24
CA GLU A 37 5.60 0.89 5.39
C GLU A 37 4.31 0.07 5.28
N ALA A 38 3.64 0.11 4.12
CA ALA A 38 2.43 -0.69 3.85
C ALA A 38 2.70 -2.22 3.94
N MET A 39 3.90 -2.66 3.57
CA MET A 39 4.28 -4.08 3.65
C MET A 39 4.75 -4.52 5.05
N LEU A 40 5.06 -3.59 5.96
CA LEU A 40 5.64 -3.92 7.27
C LEU A 40 4.59 -4.52 8.20
N ASN A 41 3.34 -4.05 8.14
CA ASN A 41 2.24 -4.57 8.94
C ASN A 41 0.97 -4.75 8.10
N PRO A 42 0.84 -5.84 7.33
CA PRO A 42 -0.29 -6.07 6.43
C PRO A 42 -1.59 -6.50 7.15
N PHE A 43 -1.62 -6.43 8.49
CA PHE A 43 -2.75 -6.85 9.34
C PHE A 43 -3.31 -5.68 10.16
N GLY A 44 -3.00 -4.44 9.79
CA GLY A 44 -3.58 -3.24 10.39
C GLY A 44 -5.01 -2.99 9.92
N GLU A 45 -5.41 -1.71 10.00
CA GLU A 45 -6.69 -1.21 9.53
C GLU A 45 -6.53 -0.26 8.32
N ASP A 46 -5.34 -0.21 7.72
CA ASP A 46 -5.11 0.64 6.55
C ASP A 46 -5.86 0.05 5.33
N ASP A 47 -6.22 0.90 4.38
CA ASP A 47 -7.05 0.49 3.22
C ASP A 47 -6.40 -0.62 2.36
N ASP A 48 -5.07 -0.73 2.40
CA ASP A 48 -4.28 -1.74 1.67
C ASP A 48 -3.98 -3.01 2.50
N ASP A 49 -4.46 -3.09 3.75
CA ASP A 49 -4.27 -4.25 4.64
C ASP A 49 -5.22 -5.41 4.33
N PHE A 50 -4.90 -6.60 4.83
CA PHE A 50 -5.78 -7.76 4.70
C PHE A 50 -7.05 -7.60 5.54
N GLU A 51 -8.21 -7.83 4.92
CA GLU A 51 -9.51 -7.86 5.60
C GLU A 51 -9.72 -9.17 6.38
N CYS A 52 -8.93 -9.37 7.43
CA CYS A 52 -8.92 -10.61 8.22
C CYS A 52 -10.26 -10.92 8.87
N ASN A 53 -11.02 -9.90 9.30
CA ASN A 53 -12.35 -10.09 9.91
C ASN A 53 -13.32 -10.75 8.92
N ALA A 54 -13.35 -10.28 7.67
CA ALA A 54 -14.19 -10.87 6.63
C ALA A 54 -13.77 -12.30 6.28
N LEU A 55 -12.46 -12.59 6.30
CA LEU A 55 -11.94 -13.95 6.09
C LEU A 55 -12.34 -14.90 7.22
N ILE A 56 -12.29 -14.45 8.47
CA ILE A 56 -12.68 -15.23 9.64
C ILE A 56 -14.19 -15.54 9.58
N ASP A 57 -15.02 -14.53 9.34
CA ASP A 57 -16.48 -14.69 9.24
C ASP A 57 -16.87 -15.67 8.12
N ARG A 58 -16.21 -15.58 6.97
CA ARG A 58 -16.40 -16.52 5.85
C ARG A 58 -16.03 -17.94 6.26
N ASN A 59 -14.87 -18.14 6.89
CA ASN A 59 -14.39 -19.46 7.27
C ASN A 59 -15.33 -20.14 8.28
N ILE A 60 -15.78 -19.39 9.28
CA ILE A 60 -16.72 -19.88 10.29
C ILE A 60 -18.07 -20.24 9.64
N THR A 61 -18.60 -19.37 8.78
CA THR A 61 -19.86 -19.60 8.07
C THR A 61 -19.81 -20.83 7.16
N LEU A 62 -18.72 -21.01 6.41
CA LEU A 62 -18.52 -22.18 5.55
C LEU A 62 -18.42 -23.46 6.37
N PHE A 63 -17.73 -23.43 7.51
CA PHE A 63 -17.63 -24.58 8.40
C PHE A 63 -19.00 -25.00 8.93
N TYR A 64 -19.78 -24.06 9.47
CA TYR A 64 -21.13 -24.36 9.96
C TYR A 64 -22.04 -24.89 8.86
N SER A 65 -22.05 -24.24 7.70
CA SER A 65 -22.88 -24.65 6.56
C SER A 65 -22.51 -26.06 6.06
N SER A 66 -21.22 -26.37 6.02
CA SER A 66 -20.73 -27.70 5.62
C SER A 66 -21.08 -28.77 6.64
N SER A 67 -20.93 -28.47 7.94
CA SER A 67 -21.29 -29.38 9.03
C SER A 67 -22.79 -29.71 9.01
N ILE A 68 -23.62 -28.69 8.80
CA ILE A 68 -25.07 -28.84 8.66
C ILE A 68 -25.40 -29.70 7.42
N ASN A 69 -24.81 -29.41 6.27
CA ASN A 69 -25.04 -30.18 5.03
C ASN A 69 -24.67 -31.67 5.22
N MET A 70 -23.55 -31.95 5.88
CA MET A 70 -23.11 -33.31 6.16
C MET A 70 -24.05 -34.03 7.16
N ASN A 71 -24.60 -33.30 8.13
CA ASN A 71 -25.61 -33.83 9.05
C ASN A 71 -26.92 -34.17 8.32
N TYR A 72 -27.41 -33.26 7.48
CA TYR A 72 -28.59 -33.52 6.63
C TYR A 72 -28.39 -34.77 5.76
N LYS A 73 -27.23 -34.90 5.10
CA LYS A 73 -26.92 -36.06 4.25
C LYS A 73 -26.86 -37.38 5.01
N LYS A 74 -26.52 -37.37 6.31
CA LYS A 74 -26.56 -38.56 7.19
C LYS A 74 -27.98 -38.95 7.61
N ILE A 75 -28.92 -38.00 7.68
CA ILE A 75 -30.31 -38.27 8.07
C ILE A 75 -31.13 -38.74 6.86
N THR A 76 -30.76 -38.31 5.65
CA THR A 76 -31.48 -38.64 4.41
C THR A 76 -31.02 -39.94 3.72
N ASN A 77 -29.87 -40.50 4.13
CA ASN A 77 -29.35 -41.81 3.69
C ASN A 77 -29.59 -42.86 4.76
#